data_AF-A0A2E1J0U4-F1
#
_entry.id   AF-A0A2E1J0U4-F1
#
_cell.length_a   1.000
_cell.length_b   1.000
_cell.length_c   1.000
_cell.angle_alpha   90.00
_cell.angle_beta   90.00
_cell.angle_gamma   90.00
#
_symmetry.space_group_name_H-M   'P 1'
#
loop_
_entity.id
_entity.type
_entity.pdbx_description
1 polymer ?
#
loop_
_entity_poly.entity_id
_entity_poly.type
_entity_poly.pdbx_seq_one_letter_code
_entity_poly.pdbx_strand_id
1 'polypeptide(L)'
;MFPVEQVDFLENPRKRRNYIYLEHTQSLCSKCLRVIDAKIIRTDDNQIVLRKWCREHGFESCLLHSDADWYIHAQKYNRPGDIPLKFPTQVERGCPYDCGVCPDHEQHMCLGLIDLTDACNLACPTCFADSKGTSYLSMDQIKAALDGFIEQEGVGAVVQFSGGEPTMHPDVIEAVKQAVERPTEVVMINTNGIKMAQDEDFVKRLVDASDYKLEIYLQFDGFTDEVNKAIRGAKMADMKMKAIENMLKHGLPINLAAVIQRGINEDQIGKIVEFGIKTKGIRGVNFQPAFAAGRFDHIMNPMDRVTNTEIMQALETQTDGMFRKTDFLPLPCSHPSQIALTYAYIKGKKVKPIPRFVNLDPYMDQFINTIYTDPRPIYKKAIEGLWSASSSFNSMKTLYDFSCVCGIPVKKDFYTTSGRQKIADENAFRIILIQFQDRFNWDMKVVKKCCIGFAMPDGRTIPFDAYNVLYRETHDVKHWQNGNIPSKIPMPAPYGMVPTNGNGIAKPLNGANGELKKEKKKKAPENKSVSK
;
A
#
# COMPACT_ATOMS: atom_id res chain seq x y z
N MET A 1 -45.11 -18.44 -4.48
CA MET A 1 -45.60 -17.54 -5.54
C MET A 1 -45.67 -16.15 -4.94
N PHE A 2 -44.83 -15.21 -5.37
CA PHE A 2 -45.03 -13.81 -5.03
C PHE A 2 -46.21 -13.30 -5.88
N PRO A 3 -47.19 -12.59 -5.30
CA PRO A 3 -48.30 -12.04 -6.06
C PRO A 3 -47.73 -10.98 -7.02
N VAL A 4 -47.91 -11.22 -8.32
CA VAL A 4 -47.53 -10.26 -9.36
C VAL A 4 -48.72 -9.33 -9.52
N GLU A 5 -48.68 -8.17 -8.86
CA GLU A 5 -49.55 -7.07 -9.23
C GLU A 5 -49.32 -6.74 -10.71
N GLN A 6 -50.40 -6.64 -11.49
CA GLN A 6 -50.33 -6.24 -12.89
C GLN A 6 -49.89 -4.77 -12.95
N VAL A 7 -48.58 -4.54 -13.06
CA VAL A 7 -48.03 -3.22 -13.34
C VAL A 7 -48.28 -2.92 -14.81
N ASP A 8 -49.05 -1.89 -15.12
CA ASP A 8 -49.19 -1.39 -16.49
C ASP A 8 -47.82 -0.91 -16.99
N PHE A 9 -47.26 -1.66 -17.95
CA PHE A 9 -45.92 -1.42 -18.48
C PHE A 9 -45.83 -0.14 -19.32
N LEU A 10 -46.96 0.43 -19.76
CA LEU A 10 -47.00 1.65 -20.56
C LEU A 10 -47.01 2.91 -19.69
N GLU A 11 -47.58 2.85 -18.48
CA GLU A 11 -47.66 3.98 -17.55
C GLU A 11 -46.46 4.08 -16.60
N ASN A 12 -45.70 2.99 -16.42
CA ASN A 12 -44.55 2.95 -15.52
C ASN A 12 -43.29 2.43 -16.26
N PRO A 13 -42.60 3.29 -17.02
CA PRO A 13 -41.45 2.87 -17.80
C PRO A 13 -40.38 2.28 -16.87
N ARG A 14 -39.78 1.16 -17.29
CA ARG A 14 -38.72 0.48 -16.53
C ARG A 14 -37.62 1.48 -16.18
N LYS A 15 -37.48 1.80 -14.89
CA LYS A 15 -36.41 2.68 -14.41
C LYS A 15 -35.07 1.95 -14.56
N ARG A 16 -34.13 2.56 -15.30
CA ARG A 16 -32.74 2.08 -15.38
C ARG A 16 -32.01 2.43 -14.09
N ARG A 17 -30.99 1.64 -13.73
CA ARG A 17 -30.06 2.01 -12.65
C ARG A 17 -29.18 3.16 -13.15
N ASN A 18 -28.80 4.05 -12.24
CA ASN A 18 -27.89 5.18 -12.46
C ASN A 18 -26.40 4.80 -12.30
N TYR A 19 -26.08 3.55 -12.64
CA TYR A 19 -24.72 3.01 -12.58
C TYR A 19 -24.59 1.74 -13.42
N ILE A 20 -23.37 1.45 -13.86
CA ILE A 20 -22.98 0.20 -14.51
C ILE A 20 -22.33 -0.71 -13.46
N TYR A 21 -22.76 -1.96 -13.38
CA TYR A 21 -22.14 -2.99 -12.54
C TYR A 21 -20.92 -3.56 -13.27
N LEU A 22 -19.75 -3.45 -12.64
CA LEU A 22 -18.50 -3.94 -13.23
C LEU A 22 -18.14 -5.31 -12.64
N GLU A 23 -18.03 -5.40 -11.32
CA GLU A 23 -17.42 -6.56 -10.65
C GLU A 23 -18.07 -6.89 -9.31
N HIS A 24 -17.92 -8.15 -8.89
CA HIS A 24 -18.17 -8.62 -7.54
C HIS A 24 -16.84 -8.78 -6.79
N THR A 25 -16.82 -8.42 -5.50
CA THR A 25 -15.66 -8.67 -4.63
C THR A 25 -16.12 -8.84 -3.18
N GLN A 26 -15.19 -9.21 -2.31
CA GLN A 26 -15.37 -9.15 -0.86
C GLN A 26 -14.72 -7.88 -0.30
N SER A 27 -15.38 -7.28 0.69
CA SER A 27 -14.91 -6.11 1.42
C SER A 27 -15.03 -6.32 2.93
N LEU A 28 -14.62 -5.34 3.74
CA LEU A 28 -14.86 -5.31 5.17
C LEU A 28 -16.03 -4.36 5.49
N CYS A 29 -16.89 -4.73 6.44
CA CYS A 29 -17.80 -3.79 7.07
C CYS A 29 -16.98 -2.71 7.80
N SER A 30 -17.26 -1.42 7.61
CA SER A 30 -16.45 -0.36 8.24
C SER A 30 -16.55 -0.36 9.78
N LYS A 31 -17.65 -0.89 10.33
CA LYS A 31 -17.92 -0.89 11.78
C LYS A 31 -17.49 -2.17 12.48
N CYS A 32 -17.92 -3.34 12.00
CA CYS A 32 -17.59 -4.63 12.65
C CYS A 32 -16.43 -5.40 12.00
N LEU A 33 -15.81 -4.84 10.96
CA LEU A 33 -14.65 -5.43 10.25
C LEU A 33 -14.87 -6.85 9.73
N ARG A 34 -16.13 -7.30 9.63
CA ARG A 34 -16.47 -8.59 9.01
C ARG A 34 -16.30 -8.52 7.50
N VAL A 35 -15.75 -9.58 6.93
CA VAL A 35 -15.81 -9.83 5.50
C VAL A 35 -17.27 -9.91 5.02
N ILE A 36 -17.62 -9.07 4.06
CA ILE A 36 -18.95 -8.92 3.47
C ILE A 36 -18.85 -8.81 1.96
N ASP A 37 -19.97 -9.09 1.28
CA ASP A 37 -20.07 -8.94 -0.16
C ASP A 37 -20.10 -7.46 -0.57
N ALA A 38 -19.40 -7.17 -1.67
CA ALA A 38 -19.34 -5.87 -2.28
C ALA A 38 -19.43 -5.96 -3.80
N LYS A 39 -19.70 -4.81 -4.40
CA LYS A 39 -19.68 -4.62 -5.86
C LYS A 39 -18.92 -3.35 -6.20
N ILE A 40 -18.28 -3.39 -7.36
CA ILE A 40 -17.65 -2.22 -7.95
C ILE A 40 -18.53 -1.75 -9.09
N ILE A 41 -18.84 -0.46 -9.08
CA ILE A 41 -19.75 0.16 -10.04
C ILE A 41 -19.10 1.38 -10.67
N ARG A 42 -19.43 1.64 -11.94
CA ARG A 42 -19.20 2.92 -12.61
C ARG A 42 -20.44 3.78 -12.47
N THR A 43 -20.28 4.97 -11.89
CA THR A 43 -21.37 5.96 -11.76
C THR A 43 -21.56 6.73 -13.07
N ASP A 44 -22.69 7.44 -13.18
CA ASP A 44 -22.96 8.33 -14.32
C ASP A 44 -21.94 9.49 -14.41
N ASP A 45 -21.37 9.90 -13.26
CA ASP A 45 -20.31 10.92 -13.16
C ASP A 45 -18.89 10.38 -13.47
N ASN A 46 -18.80 9.23 -14.13
CA ASN A 46 -17.54 8.57 -14.50
C ASN A 46 -16.63 8.17 -13.33
N GLN A 47 -17.19 7.90 -12.15
CA GLN A 47 -16.42 7.48 -10.97
C GLN A 47 -16.50 5.96 -10.76
N ILE A 48 -15.49 5.40 -10.10
CA ILE A 48 -15.51 4.02 -9.61
C ILE A 48 -15.81 4.03 -8.12
N VAL A 49 -16.90 3.35 -7.75
CA VAL A 49 -17.37 3.28 -6.37
C VAL A 49 -17.44 1.82 -5.92
N LEU A 50 -16.87 1.54 -4.77
CA LEU A 50 -17.09 0.30 -4.04
C LEU A 50 -18.38 0.45 -3.24
N ARG A 51 -19.37 -0.40 -3.49
CA ARG A 51 -20.62 -0.45 -2.71
C ARG A 51 -20.73 -1.79 -2.00
N LYS A 52 -20.89 -1.75 -0.69
CA LYS A 52 -20.94 -2.93 0.18
C LYS A 52 -22.17 -2.91 1.07
N TRP A 53 -22.57 -4.09 1.55
CA TRP A 53 -23.72 -4.23 2.42
C TRP A 53 -23.41 -5.17 3.59
N CYS A 54 -23.55 -4.65 4.80
CA CYS A 54 -23.48 -5.43 6.01
C CYS A 54 -24.89 -5.66 6.55
N ARG A 55 -25.20 -6.89 6.95
CA ARG A 55 -26.50 -7.24 7.55
C ARG A 55 -26.84 -6.40 8.79
N GLU A 56 -25.84 -6.05 9.59
CA GLU A 56 -26.02 -5.28 10.83
C GLU A 56 -25.93 -3.76 10.62
N HIS A 57 -25.12 -3.31 9.66
CA HIS A 57 -24.76 -1.90 9.51
C HIS A 57 -25.28 -1.23 8.23
N GLY A 58 -25.94 -1.99 7.36
CA GLY A 58 -26.57 -1.49 6.14
C GLY A 58 -25.61 -1.30 4.96
N PHE A 59 -26.04 -0.45 4.02
CA PHE A 59 -25.25 -0.12 2.82
C PHE A 59 -24.21 0.94 3.11
N GLU A 60 -23.04 0.77 2.52
CA GLU A 60 -21.96 1.75 2.53
C GLU A 60 -21.38 1.90 1.13
N SER A 61 -20.80 3.05 0.84
CA SER A 61 -20.12 3.30 -0.43
C SER A 61 -18.82 4.08 -0.19
N CYS A 62 -17.83 3.82 -1.03
CA CYS A 62 -16.52 4.46 -0.98
C CYS A 62 -16.03 4.75 -2.40
N LEU A 63 -15.50 5.95 -2.62
CA LEU A 63 -14.86 6.31 -3.88
C LEU A 63 -13.53 5.55 -4.00
N LEU A 64 -13.36 4.78 -5.07
CA LEU A 64 -12.08 4.14 -5.40
C LEU A 64 -11.25 5.01 -6.33
N HIS A 65 -11.86 5.51 -7.40
CA HIS A 65 -11.23 6.37 -8.40
C HIS A 65 -12.23 7.40 -8.95
N SER A 66 -11.76 8.61 -9.22
CA SER A 66 -12.54 9.66 -9.87
C SER A 66 -12.69 9.48 -11.39
N ASP A 67 -11.90 8.58 -12.00
CA ASP A 67 -11.92 8.30 -13.44
C ASP A 67 -12.07 6.80 -13.71
N ALA A 68 -13.26 6.41 -14.18
CA ALA A 68 -13.60 5.03 -14.50
C ALA A 68 -12.93 4.51 -15.77
N ASP A 69 -12.67 5.35 -16.76
CA ASP A 69 -12.03 4.92 -18.00
C ASP A 69 -10.57 4.54 -17.74
N TRP A 70 -9.87 5.31 -16.88
CA TRP A 70 -8.54 4.93 -16.39
C TRP A 70 -8.56 3.61 -15.61
N TYR A 71 -9.52 3.43 -14.68
CA TYR A 71 -9.61 2.19 -13.90
C TYR A 71 -9.82 0.95 -14.76
N ILE A 72 -10.71 1.04 -15.74
CA ILE A 72 -11.00 -0.06 -16.68
C ILE A 72 -9.77 -0.33 -17.55
N HIS A 73 -9.11 0.72 -18.04
CA HIS A 73 -7.87 0.58 -18.81
C HIS A 73 -6.76 -0.08 -17.97
N ALA A 74 -6.65 0.29 -16.69
CA ALA A 74 -5.64 -0.24 -15.79
C ALA A 74 -5.74 -1.75 -15.58
N GLN A 75 -6.94 -2.34 -15.66
CA GLN A 75 -7.12 -3.79 -15.51
C GLN A 75 -6.34 -4.61 -16.55
N LYS A 76 -6.05 -4.04 -17.72
CA LYS A 76 -5.23 -4.69 -18.77
C LYS A 76 -3.79 -4.98 -18.31
N TYR A 77 -3.33 -4.28 -17.28
CA TYR A 77 -1.99 -4.42 -16.73
C TYR A 77 -1.92 -5.47 -15.61
N ASN A 78 -3.04 -6.13 -15.28
CA ASN A 78 -3.05 -7.16 -14.23
C ASN A 78 -2.34 -8.43 -14.70
N ARG A 79 -1.26 -8.81 -14.02
CA ARG A 79 -0.42 -9.96 -14.38
C ARG A 79 -0.41 -11.06 -13.32
N PRO A 80 0.00 -12.30 -13.68
CA PRO A 80 0.37 -13.30 -12.68
C PRO A 80 1.36 -12.71 -11.68
N GLY A 81 1.14 -12.96 -10.39
CA GLY A 81 2.11 -12.59 -9.37
C GLY A 81 3.25 -13.58 -9.28
N ASP A 82 4.36 -13.13 -8.70
CA ASP A 82 5.47 -13.97 -8.32
C ASP A 82 5.16 -14.63 -6.98
N ILE A 83 5.76 -15.79 -6.74
CA ILE A 83 5.54 -16.59 -5.54
C ILE A 83 6.78 -16.44 -4.65
N PRO A 84 6.64 -16.22 -3.33
CA PRO A 84 7.79 -16.22 -2.43
C PRO A 84 8.45 -17.60 -2.40
N LEU A 85 9.73 -17.66 -2.01
CA LEU A 85 10.45 -18.93 -1.83
C LEU A 85 9.86 -19.78 -0.71
N LYS A 86 9.27 -19.12 0.30
CA LYS A 86 8.63 -19.77 1.44
C LYS A 86 7.40 -18.98 1.86
N PHE A 87 6.27 -19.68 2.01
CA PHE A 87 5.08 -19.13 2.64
C PHE A 87 5.21 -19.18 4.18
N PRO A 88 5.23 -18.04 4.89
CA PRO A 88 5.32 -18.02 6.35
C PRO A 88 4.02 -18.44 7.06
N THR A 89 2.90 -18.57 6.36
CA THR A 89 1.60 -18.89 6.97
C THR A 89 0.76 -19.82 6.09
N GLN A 90 -0.09 -20.63 6.71
CA GLN A 90 -1.02 -21.57 6.06
C GLN A 90 -2.44 -21.01 6.01
N VAL A 91 -3.23 -21.48 5.05
CA VAL A 91 -4.66 -21.12 4.93
C VAL A 91 -5.49 -22.01 5.86
N GLU A 92 -6.17 -21.42 6.85
CA GLU A 92 -7.05 -22.15 7.78
C GLU A 92 -8.43 -21.48 7.94
N ARG A 93 -8.46 -20.17 8.17
CA ARG A 93 -9.65 -19.31 8.34
C ARG A 93 -9.99 -18.52 7.07
N GLY A 94 -9.06 -18.44 6.12
CA GLY A 94 -9.18 -17.69 4.87
C GLY A 94 -8.70 -16.25 4.98
N CYS A 95 -8.52 -15.61 3.82
CA CYS A 95 -8.14 -14.20 3.73
C CYS A 95 -9.28 -13.29 4.26
N PRO A 96 -9.02 -12.31 5.14
CA PRO A 96 -7.72 -11.81 5.59
C PRO A 96 -7.36 -12.23 7.03
N TYR A 97 -7.96 -13.31 7.57
CA TYR A 97 -7.80 -13.69 8.99
C TYR A 97 -6.54 -14.52 9.27
N ASP A 98 -5.93 -15.10 8.24
CA ASP A 98 -4.65 -15.81 8.29
C ASP A 98 -3.49 -14.98 7.72
N CYS A 99 -3.61 -13.66 7.67
CA CYS A 99 -2.65 -12.78 7.01
C CYS A 99 -1.23 -12.91 7.61
N GLY A 100 -0.24 -12.73 6.73
CA GLY A 100 1.05 -13.41 6.76
C GLY A 100 1.13 -14.18 5.44
N VAL A 101 2.01 -13.80 4.50
CA VAL A 101 1.96 -14.28 3.10
C VAL A 101 1.66 -15.79 3.03
N CYS A 102 0.46 -16.13 2.55
CA CYS A 102 -0.07 -17.51 2.57
C CYS A 102 -0.29 -18.00 1.14
N PRO A 103 -0.52 -19.31 0.90
CA PRO A 103 -0.77 -19.83 -0.45
C PRO A 103 -1.95 -19.20 -1.21
N ASP A 104 -2.90 -18.54 -0.52
CA ASP A 104 -4.03 -17.82 -1.13
C ASP A 104 -3.73 -16.33 -1.41
N HIS A 105 -2.52 -15.88 -1.06
CA HIS A 105 -2.00 -14.55 -1.39
C HIS A 105 -1.27 -14.64 -2.74
N GLU A 106 -1.70 -13.81 -3.68
CA GLU A 106 -1.42 -13.91 -5.12
C GLU A 106 -0.14 -13.16 -5.55
N GLN A 107 0.71 -12.73 -4.59
CA GLN A 107 1.93 -11.97 -4.90
C GLN A 107 3.02 -12.05 -3.80
N HIS A 108 4.29 -12.09 -4.18
CA HIS A 108 5.43 -11.99 -3.25
C HIS A 108 5.58 -10.59 -2.62
N MET A 109 6.42 -10.45 -1.59
CA MET A 109 6.65 -9.16 -0.93
C MET A 109 7.88 -8.43 -1.49
N CYS A 110 7.65 -7.39 -2.28
CA CYS A 110 8.69 -6.52 -2.82
C CYS A 110 9.37 -5.66 -1.75
N LEU A 111 8.64 -5.28 -0.69
CA LEU A 111 9.10 -4.36 0.35
C LEU A 111 8.71 -4.89 1.73
N GLY A 112 9.72 -5.10 2.58
CA GLY A 112 9.59 -5.49 3.98
C GLY A 112 9.78 -4.30 4.90
N LEU A 113 8.69 -3.83 5.51
CA LEU A 113 8.65 -2.69 6.41
C LEU A 113 8.76 -3.17 7.87
N ILE A 114 9.63 -2.57 8.67
CA ILE A 114 9.80 -2.91 10.09
C ILE A 114 9.51 -1.66 10.92
N ASP A 115 8.44 -1.70 11.72
CA ASP A 115 8.17 -0.67 12.72
C ASP A 115 9.15 -0.86 13.89
N LEU A 116 10.18 -0.01 13.97
CA LEU A 116 11.21 -0.14 15.02
C LEU A 116 10.69 0.28 16.40
N THR A 117 9.76 1.23 16.42
CA THR A 117 9.25 1.87 17.63
C THR A 117 7.83 2.40 17.39
N ASP A 118 7.02 2.48 18.45
CA ASP A 118 5.75 3.22 18.43
C ASP A 118 5.90 4.65 18.99
N ALA A 119 7.12 5.04 19.39
CA ALA A 119 7.46 6.38 19.86
C ALA A 119 7.62 7.34 18.69
N CYS A 120 7.07 8.54 18.81
CA CYS A 120 7.21 9.61 17.84
C CYS A 120 7.37 10.96 18.55
N ASN A 121 8.23 11.82 18.02
CA ASN A 121 8.39 13.21 18.46
C ASN A 121 7.39 14.17 17.80
N LEU A 122 6.39 13.65 17.07
CA LEU A 122 5.27 14.40 16.51
C LEU A 122 3.93 13.74 16.86
N ALA A 123 2.87 14.56 16.87
CA ALA A 123 1.50 14.12 17.09
C ALA A 123 0.61 14.42 15.87
N CYS A 124 0.98 13.94 14.68
CA CYS A 124 0.28 14.20 13.42
C CYS A 124 -1.24 13.85 13.47
N PRO A 125 -2.15 14.77 13.09
CA PRO A 125 -3.57 14.48 12.91
C PRO A 125 -3.85 13.33 11.91
N THR A 126 -3.02 13.17 10.88
CA THR A 126 -3.19 12.14 9.84
C THR A 126 -2.44 10.83 10.13
N CYS A 127 -1.94 10.62 11.36
CA CYS A 127 -1.13 9.45 11.68
C CYS A 127 -1.96 8.15 11.62
N PHE A 128 -1.71 7.33 10.59
CA PHE A 128 -2.37 6.04 10.41
C PHE A 128 -2.00 5.01 11.49
N ALA A 129 -0.84 5.16 12.13
CA ALA A 129 -0.32 4.23 13.13
C ALA A 129 -0.70 4.59 14.58
N ASP A 130 -1.33 5.75 14.82
CA ASP A 130 -1.61 6.30 16.16
C ASP A 130 -0.41 6.25 17.13
N SER A 131 0.78 6.59 16.62
CA SER A 131 2.04 6.52 17.37
C SER A 131 2.06 7.53 18.52
N LYS A 132 2.11 7.00 19.75
CA LYS A 132 2.14 7.76 21.02
C LYS A 132 2.86 7.01 22.14
N GLY A 133 3.55 5.93 21.80
CA GLY A 133 4.15 5.03 22.77
C GLY A 133 5.59 5.37 23.13
N THR A 134 6.20 4.44 23.84
CA THR A 134 7.60 4.50 24.31
C THR A 134 8.28 3.14 24.13
N SER A 135 7.75 2.33 23.22
CA SER A 135 8.16 0.95 23.00
C SER A 135 9.12 0.85 21.83
N TYR A 136 10.06 -0.07 21.94
CA TYR A 136 11.14 -0.30 20.98
C TYR A 136 11.32 -1.80 20.77
N LEU A 137 11.51 -2.22 19.52
CA LEU A 137 11.91 -3.60 19.24
C LEU A 137 13.35 -3.82 19.73
N SER A 138 13.63 -5.00 20.27
CA SER A 138 15.03 -5.36 20.57
C SER A 138 15.80 -5.65 19.28
N MET A 139 17.14 -5.59 19.36
CA MET A 139 17.97 -5.94 18.20
C MET A 139 17.75 -7.38 17.72
N ASP A 140 17.44 -8.31 18.63
CA ASP A 140 17.12 -9.69 18.26
C ASP A 140 15.79 -9.79 17.49
N GLN A 141 14.79 -9.00 17.88
CA GLN A 141 13.52 -8.90 17.16
C GLN A 141 13.70 -8.29 15.76
N ILE A 142 14.54 -7.26 15.65
CA ILE A 142 14.88 -6.64 14.36
C ILE A 142 15.58 -7.65 13.45
N LYS A 143 16.58 -8.37 13.97
CA LYS A 143 17.29 -9.42 13.22
C LYS A 143 16.33 -10.53 12.78
N ALA A 144 15.46 -11.01 13.67
CA ALA A 144 14.48 -12.04 13.34
C ALA A 144 13.49 -11.60 12.24
N ALA A 145 13.03 -10.34 12.27
CA ALA A 145 12.18 -9.78 11.22
C ALA A 145 12.92 -9.70 9.87
N LEU A 146 14.18 -9.25 9.87
CA LEU A 146 15.02 -9.23 8.67
C LEU A 146 15.27 -10.64 8.13
N ASP A 147 15.66 -11.57 8.99
CA ASP A 147 15.96 -12.96 8.61
C ASP A 147 14.73 -13.65 8.02
N GLY A 148 13.55 -13.48 8.64
CA GLY A 148 12.30 -14.03 8.13
C GLY A 148 11.89 -13.43 6.78
N PHE A 149 12.08 -12.13 6.57
CA PHE A 149 11.81 -11.50 5.27
C PHE A 149 12.76 -12.02 4.17
N ILE A 150 14.05 -12.13 4.48
CA ILE A 150 15.04 -12.68 3.54
C ILE A 150 14.82 -14.16 3.27
N GLU A 151 14.38 -14.96 4.24
CA GLU A 151 14.06 -16.37 4.01
C GLU A 151 12.86 -16.53 3.05
N GLN A 152 11.87 -15.65 3.13
CA GLN A 152 10.71 -15.65 2.25
C GLN A 152 11.06 -15.23 0.82
N GLU A 153 11.88 -14.20 0.66
CA GLU A 153 12.08 -13.53 -0.64
C GLU A 153 13.43 -13.84 -1.29
N GLY A 154 14.38 -14.40 -0.54
CA GLY A 154 15.76 -14.65 -0.94
C GLY A 154 16.62 -13.37 -0.97
N VAL A 155 16.12 -12.31 -1.58
CA VAL A 155 16.74 -10.98 -1.60
C VAL A 155 15.70 -9.93 -1.22
N GLY A 156 15.98 -9.18 -0.16
CA GLY A 156 15.17 -8.05 0.27
C GLY A 156 15.37 -6.89 -0.69
N ALA A 157 14.51 -6.78 -1.70
CA ALA A 157 14.64 -5.72 -2.70
C ALA A 157 14.55 -4.33 -2.06
N VAL A 158 13.62 -4.15 -1.10
CA VAL A 158 13.61 -3.00 -0.20
C VAL A 158 13.31 -3.44 1.23
N VAL A 159 14.16 -3.07 2.17
CA VAL A 159 13.86 -3.10 3.61
C VAL A 159 13.63 -1.67 4.07
N GLN A 160 12.48 -1.40 4.69
CA GLN A 160 12.12 -0.05 5.13
C GLN A 160 11.89 0.01 6.63
N PHE A 161 12.66 0.83 7.33
CA PHE A 161 12.44 1.11 8.75
C PHE A 161 11.41 2.24 8.93
N SER A 162 10.38 1.97 9.72
CA SER A 162 9.27 2.89 10.02
C SER A 162 8.90 2.86 11.51
N GLY A 163 7.60 2.90 11.86
CA GLY A 163 7.08 3.06 13.21
C GLY A 163 6.46 4.43 13.46
N GLY A 164 6.58 4.92 14.69
CA GLY A 164 6.35 6.32 15.01
C GLY A 164 7.38 7.20 14.30
N GLU A 165 8.56 7.38 14.91
CA GLU A 165 9.72 7.98 14.25
C GLU A 165 10.93 7.04 14.47
N PRO A 166 11.37 6.28 13.46
CA PRO A 166 12.44 5.29 13.62
C PRO A 166 13.75 5.88 14.12
N THR A 167 14.01 7.17 13.84
CA THR A 167 15.23 7.85 14.32
C THR A 167 15.23 8.08 15.84
N MET A 168 14.10 7.87 16.52
CA MET A 168 13.99 7.83 17.98
C MET A 168 14.47 6.50 18.59
N HIS A 169 14.63 5.45 17.78
CA HIS A 169 15.17 4.18 18.27
C HIS A 169 16.65 4.34 18.62
N PRO A 170 17.10 3.94 19.83
CA PRO A 170 18.50 4.15 20.26
C PRO A 170 19.51 3.48 19.32
N ASP A 171 19.15 2.29 18.82
CA ASP A 171 20.01 1.47 17.96
C ASP A 171 19.67 1.54 16.46
N VAL A 172 19.04 2.62 15.98
CA VAL A 172 18.64 2.75 14.56
C VAL A 172 19.82 2.59 13.59
N ILE A 173 21.00 3.08 13.96
CA ILE A 173 22.22 2.93 13.13
C ILE A 173 22.64 1.46 13.06
N GLU A 174 22.53 0.71 14.16
CA GLU A 174 22.85 -0.72 14.17
C GLU A 174 21.80 -1.52 13.38
N ALA A 175 20.53 -1.15 13.46
CA ALA A 175 19.48 -1.75 12.64
C ALA A 175 19.77 -1.58 11.13
N VAL A 176 20.27 -0.41 10.70
CA VAL A 176 20.72 -0.18 9.32
C VAL A 176 21.85 -1.14 8.95
N LYS A 177 22.88 -1.28 9.79
CA LYS A 177 23.97 -2.23 9.52
C LYS A 177 23.46 -3.66 9.38
N GLN A 178 22.58 -4.08 10.27
CA GLN A 178 21.99 -5.42 10.23
C GLN A 178 21.21 -5.67 8.94
N ALA A 179 20.49 -4.68 8.41
CA ALA A 179 19.82 -4.81 7.11
C ALA A 179 20.82 -4.86 5.94
N VAL A 180 21.90 -4.08 6.00
CA VAL A 180 22.94 -3.99 4.95
C VAL A 180 23.78 -5.27 4.86
N GLU A 181 24.08 -5.90 5.99
CA GLU A 181 24.84 -7.16 6.13
C GLU A 181 24.10 -8.38 5.52
N ARG A 182 22.79 -8.25 5.31
CA ARG A 182 21.95 -9.27 4.69
C ARG A 182 21.83 -9.04 3.18
N PRO A 183 21.32 -10.02 2.41
CA PRO A 183 20.98 -9.88 0.99
C PRO A 183 19.88 -8.83 0.71
N THR A 184 20.18 -7.55 0.96
CA THR A 184 19.27 -6.41 0.78
C THR A 184 19.84 -5.50 -0.30
N GLU A 185 19.01 -5.09 -1.26
CA GLU A 185 19.42 -4.14 -2.30
C GLU A 185 19.38 -2.69 -1.80
N VAL A 186 18.27 -2.31 -1.15
CA VAL A 186 18.05 -0.94 -0.65
C VAL A 186 17.49 -0.99 0.76
N VAL A 187 18.07 -0.19 1.64
CA VAL A 187 17.54 0.11 2.96
C VAL A 187 16.89 1.49 2.90
N MET A 188 15.70 1.65 3.45
CA MET A 188 15.01 2.93 3.54
C MET A 188 14.67 3.27 4.98
N ILE A 189 14.66 4.56 5.31
CA ILE A 189 14.15 5.06 6.59
C ILE A 189 13.02 6.05 6.32
N ASN A 190 11.84 5.77 6.86
CA ASN A 190 10.71 6.70 6.88
C ASN A 190 10.93 7.71 8.01
N THR A 191 11.12 8.98 7.71
CA THR A 191 11.39 9.98 8.76
C THR A 191 10.64 11.29 8.55
N ASN A 192 10.26 11.91 9.66
CA ASN A 192 9.80 13.29 9.72
C ASN A 192 10.97 14.30 9.61
N GLY A 193 12.22 13.86 9.56
CA GLY A 193 13.37 14.71 9.28
C GLY A 193 13.82 15.64 10.40
N ILE A 194 13.16 15.67 11.56
CA ILE A 194 13.55 16.53 12.69
C ILE A 194 15.00 16.23 13.11
N LYS A 195 15.32 14.95 13.33
CA LYS A 195 16.67 14.54 13.73
C LYS A 195 17.70 14.82 12.64
N MET A 196 17.33 14.65 11.36
CA MET A 196 18.20 14.95 10.22
C MET A 196 18.53 16.45 10.12
N ALA A 197 17.61 17.32 10.52
CA ALA A 197 17.84 18.77 10.55
C ALA A 197 18.69 19.22 11.74
N GLN A 198 18.51 18.59 12.91
CA GLN A 198 19.12 19.02 14.17
C GLN A 198 20.50 18.40 14.43
N ASP A 199 20.76 17.20 13.92
CA ASP A 199 21.96 16.42 14.21
C ASP A 199 22.64 15.98 12.90
N GLU A 200 23.57 16.82 12.42
CA GLU A 200 24.32 16.54 11.19
C GLU A 200 25.31 15.35 11.37
N ASP A 201 25.81 15.12 12.59
CA ASP A 201 26.68 13.97 12.88
C ASP A 201 25.90 12.65 12.78
N PHE A 202 24.64 12.63 13.22
CA PHE A 202 23.75 11.50 13.01
C PHE A 202 23.56 11.17 11.52
N VAL A 203 23.40 12.18 10.65
CA VAL A 203 23.32 11.98 9.20
C VAL A 203 24.59 11.31 8.67
N LYS A 204 25.77 11.82 9.08
CA LYS A 204 27.05 11.24 8.69
C LYS A 204 27.19 9.78 9.14
N ARG A 205 26.85 9.48 10.39
CA ARG A 205 26.89 8.11 10.94
C ARG A 205 25.95 7.15 10.22
N LEU A 206 24.79 7.61 9.74
CA LEU A 206 23.89 6.81 8.91
C LEU A 206 24.51 6.51 7.54
N VAL A 207 25.13 7.51 6.90
CA VAL A 207 25.85 7.31 5.63
C VAL A 207 26.94 6.25 5.82
N ASP A 208 27.78 6.41 6.84
CA ASP A 208 28.88 5.49 7.16
C ASP A 208 28.39 4.05 7.42
N ALA A 209 27.23 3.89 8.08
CA ALA A 209 26.65 2.59 8.39
C ALA A 209 25.93 1.92 7.21
N SER A 210 25.59 2.67 6.17
CA SER A 210 24.69 2.21 5.11
C SER A 210 25.34 1.42 3.98
N ASP A 211 26.66 1.47 3.85
CA ASP A 211 27.41 1.01 2.67
C ASP A 211 26.76 1.47 1.35
N TYR A 212 26.29 2.73 1.32
CA TYR A 212 25.59 3.36 0.19
C TYR A 212 24.24 2.73 -0.21
N LYS A 213 23.71 1.79 0.58
CA LYS A 213 22.40 1.17 0.33
C LYS A 213 21.23 1.95 0.94
N LEU A 214 21.50 3.01 1.71
CA LEU A 214 20.45 3.81 2.36
C LEU A 214 19.87 4.89 1.44
N GLU A 215 18.54 4.96 1.40
CA GLU A 215 17.75 6.06 0.83
C GLU A 215 16.76 6.58 1.89
N ILE A 216 16.61 7.88 2.04
CA ILE A 216 15.68 8.46 3.00
C ILE A 216 14.31 8.67 2.36
N TYR A 217 13.27 8.11 2.96
CA TYR A 217 11.88 8.35 2.61
C TYR A 217 11.36 9.49 3.48
N LEU A 218 11.59 10.72 3.02
CA LEU A 218 11.35 11.94 3.79
C LEU A 218 9.90 12.38 3.67
N GLN A 219 9.18 12.46 4.78
CA GLN A 219 7.87 13.09 4.81
C GLN A 219 7.96 14.55 4.37
N PHE A 220 7.23 14.93 3.31
CA PHE A 220 7.23 16.27 2.72
C PHE A 220 5.88 16.54 2.04
N ASP A 221 4.90 17.07 2.77
CA ASP A 221 3.53 17.23 2.24
C ASP A 221 3.26 18.60 1.59
N GLY A 222 4.19 19.54 1.72
CA GLY A 222 4.02 20.90 1.21
C GLY A 222 5.07 21.87 1.77
N PHE A 223 5.05 23.09 1.25
CA PHE A 223 6.07 24.12 1.51
C PHE A 223 5.70 25.08 2.63
N THR A 224 4.46 25.03 3.09
CA THR A 224 3.88 26.02 4.02
C THR A 224 3.65 25.41 5.40
N ASP A 225 3.79 26.23 6.45
CA ASP A 225 3.49 25.80 7.82
C ASP A 225 2.00 25.49 8.03
N GLU A 226 1.11 26.08 7.25
CA GLU A 226 -0.34 25.81 7.28
C GLU A 226 -0.62 24.35 6.92
N VAL A 227 -0.08 23.89 5.79
CA VAL A 227 -0.15 22.47 5.36
C VAL A 227 0.50 21.55 6.39
N ASN A 228 1.71 21.88 6.85
CA ASN A 228 2.41 21.05 7.83
C ASN A 228 1.67 20.98 9.18
N LYS A 229 1.05 22.05 9.65
CA LYS A 229 0.20 22.02 10.85
C LYS A 229 -1.05 21.16 10.64
N ALA A 230 -1.72 21.30 9.50
CA ALA A 230 -2.93 20.53 9.21
C ALA A 230 -2.66 19.02 9.16
N ILE A 231 -1.56 18.60 8.52
CA ILE A 231 -1.25 17.18 8.31
C ILE A 231 -0.40 16.60 9.45
N ARG A 232 0.59 17.35 9.95
CA ARG A 232 1.61 16.88 10.91
C ARG A 232 1.48 17.47 12.30
N GLY A 233 0.59 18.44 12.51
CA GLY A 233 0.35 19.04 13.83
C GLY A 233 1.44 20.00 14.28
N ALA A 234 2.41 20.34 13.42
CA ALA A 234 3.55 21.18 13.78
C ALA A 234 4.00 22.07 12.61
N LYS A 235 4.66 23.20 12.94
CA LYS A 235 5.39 24.02 11.99
C LYS A 235 6.70 23.32 11.62
N MET A 236 6.89 23.05 10.34
CA MET A 236 7.95 22.16 9.87
C MET A 236 8.63 22.64 8.59
N ALA A 237 8.14 23.69 7.91
CA ALA A 237 8.64 24.05 6.59
C ALA A 237 10.17 24.27 6.57
N ASP A 238 10.68 25.14 7.44
CA ASP A 238 12.12 25.41 7.55
C ASP A 238 12.92 24.19 8.02
N MET A 239 12.35 23.41 8.94
CA MET A 239 12.96 22.18 9.45
C MET A 239 13.16 21.16 8.32
N LYS A 240 12.19 21.03 7.40
CA LYS A 240 12.29 20.14 6.23
C LYS A 240 13.42 20.58 5.30
N MET A 241 13.51 21.88 5.02
CA MET A 241 14.56 22.42 4.17
C MET A 241 15.94 22.19 4.78
N LYS A 242 16.07 22.38 6.10
CA LYS A 242 17.32 22.11 6.82
C LYS A 242 17.70 20.62 6.81
N ALA A 243 16.73 19.73 7.00
CA ALA A 243 16.94 18.29 6.89
C ALA A 243 17.46 17.90 5.50
N ILE A 244 16.84 18.43 4.43
CA ILE A 244 17.26 18.19 3.05
C ILE A 244 18.69 18.69 2.83
N GLU A 245 19.01 19.91 3.25
CA GLU A 245 20.36 20.47 3.13
C GLU A 245 21.42 19.57 3.79
N ASN A 246 21.19 19.16 5.04
CA ASN A 246 22.13 18.30 5.78
C ASN A 246 22.31 16.94 5.11
N MET A 247 21.23 16.30 4.65
CA MET A 247 21.30 15.01 3.98
C MET A 247 22.05 15.10 2.65
N LEU A 248 21.75 16.10 1.83
CA LEU A 248 22.39 16.29 0.53
C LEU A 248 23.87 16.65 0.66
N LYS A 249 24.27 17.40 1.71
CA LYS A 249 25.67 17.71 2.01
C LYS A 249 26.52 16.46 2.19
N HIS A 250 25.96 15.37 2.73
CA HIS A 250 26.64 14.09 2.93
C HIS A 250 26.33 13.06 1.82
N GLY A 251 25.68 13.48 0.74
CA GLY A 251 25.33 12.60 -0.39
C GLY A 251 24.27 11.55 -0.05
N LEU A 252 23.48 11.76 1.00
CA LEU A 252 22.41 10.85 1.39
C LEU A 252 21.19 11.06 0.50
N PRO A 253 20.77 10.05 -0.29
CA PRO A 253 19.69 10.22 -1.26
C PRO A 253 18.33 10.37 -0.59
N ILE A 254 17.45 11.15 -1.22
CA ILE A 254 16.12 11.45 -0.69
C ILE A 254 15.06 11.03 -1.71
N ASN A 255 14.01 10.41 -1.20
CA ASN A 255 12.73 10.26 -1.87
C ASN A 255 11.66 10.97 -1.05
N LEU A 256 10.96 11.93 -1.66
CA LEU A 256 9.93 12.68 -0.96
C LEU A 256 8.66 11.83 -0.82
N ALA A 257 8.02 11.90 0.33
CA ALA A 257 6.77 11.21 0.62
C ALA A 257 5.71 12.22 1.04
N ALA A 258 4.72 12.42 0.17
CA ALA A 258 3.69 13.43 0.33
C ALA A 258 2.32 12.76 0.52
N VAL A 259 1.73 12.95 1.71
CA VAL A 259 0.33 12.63 1.95
C VAL A 259 -0.52 13.75 1.35
N ILE A 260 -1.42 13.40 0.45
CA ILE A 260 -2.34 14.35 -0.19
C ILE A 260 -3.70 14.26 0.49
N GLN A 261 -4.14 15.36 1.09
CA GLN A 261 -5.41 15.47 1.79
C GLN A 261 -6.32 16.47 1.09
N ARG A 262 -7.59 16.07 0.90
CA ARG A 262 -8.63 16.90 0.30
C ARG A 262 -8.71 18.26 0.98
N GLY A 263 -8.67 19.33 0.18
CA GLY A 263 -8.82 20.72 0.63
C GLY A 263 -7.62 21.29 1.39
N ILE A 264 -6.49 20.56 1.49
CA ILE A 264 -5.32 21.00 2.26
C ILE A 264 -4.12 21.34 1.36
N ASN A 265 -3.67 20.41 0.52
CA ASN A 265 -2.39 20.55 -0.20
C ASN A 265 -2.42 20.09 -1.66
N GLU A 266 -3.60 19.87 -2.22
CA GLU A 266 -3.77 19.45 -3.62
C GLU A 266 -3.16 20.45 -4.60
N ASP A 267 -3.13 21.73 -4.24
CA ASP A 267 -2.55 22.84 -5.03
C ASP A 267 -1.02 22.85 -5.07
N GLN A 268 -0.35 22.00 -4.29
CA GLN A 268 1.11 21.95 -4.18
C GLN A 268 1.74 20.74 -4.87
N ILE A 269 0.94 19.81 -5.41
CA ILE A 269 1.39 18.55 -6.01
C ILE A 269 2.46 18.78 -7.10
N GLY A 270 2.20 19.67 -8.06
CA GLY A 270 3.14 20.00 -9.13
C GLY A 270 4.41 20.68 -8.61
N LYS A 271 4.28 21.58 -7.61
CA LYS A 271 5.41 22.28 -6.98
C LYS A 271 6.37 21.31 -6.30
N ILE A 272 5.85 20.26 -5.63
CA ILE A 272 6.67 19.22 -4.98
C ILE A 272 7.52 18.49 -6.03
N VAL A 273 6.92 18.11 -7.16
CA VAL A 273 7.64 17.45 -8.26
C VAL A 273 8.71 18.35 -8.86
N GLU A 274 8.37 19.60 -9.16
CA GLU A 274 9.34 20.56 -9.69
C GLU A 274 10.51 20.80 -8.74
N PHE A 275 10.23 20.89 -7.44
CA PHE A 275 11.26 21.04 -6.42
C PHE A 275 12.19 19.83 -6.39
N GLY A 276 11.64 18.62 -6.42
CA GLY A 276 12.43 17.39 -6.50
C GLY A 276 13.33 17.35 -7.73
N ILE A 277 12.80 17.66 -8.92
CA ILE A 277 13.58 17.67 -10.18
C ILE A 277 14.70 18.71 -10.15
N LYS A 278 14.47 19.88 -9.54
CA LYS A 278 15.46 20.96 -9.45
C LYS A 278 16.56 20.68 -8.41
N THR A 279 16.33 19.76 -7.47
CA THR A 279 17.22 19.52 -6.32
C THR A 279 17.97 18.20 -6.48
N LYS A 280 19.26 18.29 -6.83
CA LYS A 280 20.13 17.10 -6.98
C LYS A 280 20.17 16.27 -5.69
N GLY A 281 20.12 14.95 -5.81
CA GLY A 281 20.01 14.01 -4.70
C GLY A 281 18.58 13.69 -4.25
N ILE A 282 17.57 14.46 -4.71
CA ILE A 282 16.17 14.03 -4.64
C ILE A 282 15.85 13.19 -5.87
N ARG A 283 15.57 11.90 -5.64
CA ARG A 283 15.42 10.90 -6.72
C ARG A 283 13.99 10.68 -7.17
N GLY A 284 13.03 11.19 -6.40
CA GLY A 284 11.62 11.05 -6.74
C GLY A 284 10.66 11.56 -5.68
N VAL A 285 9.38 11.35 -5.98
CA VAL A 285 8.25 11.65 -5.10
C VAL A 285 7.31 10.46 -5.06
N ASN A 286 6.87 10.10 -3.87
CA ASN A 286 5.76 9.20 -3.63
C ASN A 286 4.58 10.01 -3.12
N PHE A 287 3.49 10.02 -3.87
CA PHE A 287 2.23 10.58 -3.43
C PHE A 287 1.34 9.48 -2.87
N GLN A 288 0.75 9.77 -1.70
CA GLN A 288 -0.13 8.87 -0.99
C GLN A 288 -1.42 9.62 -0.66
N PRO A 289 -2.56 9.34 -1.30
CA PRO A 289 -3.82 9.89 -0.84
C PRO A 289 -4.07 9.51 0.63
N ALA A 290 -4.56 10.45 1.43
CA ALA A 290 -4.94 10.17 2.80
C ALA A 290 -6.01 9.04 2.86
N PHE A 291 -5.87 8.15 3.83
CA PHE A 291 -6.77 7.01 4.02
C PHE A 291 -7.18 6.87 5.49
N ALA A 292 -8.35 6.29 5.73
CA ALA A 292 -8.94 6.20 7.05
C ALA A 292 -8.24 5.13 7.90
N ALA A 293 -7.31 5.56 8.73
CA ALA A 293 -6.60 4.72 9.69
C ALA A 293 -6.09 5.55 10.87
N GLY A 294 -5.85 4.89 12.01
CA GLY A 294 -5.35 5.52 13.22
C GLY A 294 -6.13 6.79 13.58
N ARG A 295 -5.42 7.92 13.70
CA ARG A 295 -6.02 9.20 14.10
C ARG A 295 -6.87 9.88 13.01
N PHE A 296 -6.69 9.49 11.75
CA PHE A 296 -7.45 10.05 10.64
C PHE A 296 -8.79 9.33 10.39
N ASP A 297 -8.98 8.17 11.01
CA ASP A 297 -10.07 7.24 10.75
C ASP A 297 -11.48 7.83 10.96
N HIS A 298 -11.64 8.76 11.89
CA HIS A 298 -12.94 9.37 12.23
C HIS A 298 -13.24 10.66 11.46
N ILE A 299 -12.27 11.18 10.70
CA ILE A 299 -12.37 12.50 10.06
C ILE A 299 -12.72 12.36 8.58
N MET A 300 -12.34 11.24 7.96
CA MET A 300 -12.44 11.06 6.52
C MET A 300 -13.87 10.74 6.05
N ASN A 301 -14.33 11.44 5.01
CA ASN A 301 -15.51 11.05 4.25
C ASN A 301 -15.11 10.04 3.15
N PRO A 302 -15.64 8.80 3.15
CA PRO A 302 -15.31 7.78 2.16
C PRO A 302 -15.63 8.16 0.71
N MET A 303 -16.57 9.08 0.49
CA MET A 303 -16.96 9.56 -0.85
C MET A 303 -16.25 10.85 -1.25
N ASP A 304 -15.66 11.59 -0.30
CA ASP A 304 -14.90 12.81 -0.55
C ASP A 304 -13.46 12.63 -0.07
N ARG A 305 -12.71 11.89 -0.88
CA ARG A 305 -11.29 11.61 -0.67
C ARG A 305 -10.53 11.83 -1.97
N VAL A 306 -9.24 12.12 -1.86
CA VAL A 306 -8.35 12.19 -3.02
C VAL A 306 -8.07 10.78 -3.53
N THR A 307 -8.00 10.64 -4.84
CA THR A 307 -7.68 9.40 -5.55
C THR A 307 -6.42 9.56 -6.39
N ASN A 308 -5.75 8.45 -6.73
CA ASN A 308 -4.58 8.51 -7.61
C ASN A 308 -4.87 9.22 -8.95
N THR A 309 -6.08 9.07 -9.50
CA THR A 309 -6.49 9.69 -10.77
C THR A 309 -6.61 11.20 -10.68
N GLU A 310 -6.97 11.74 -9.50
CA GLU A 310 -6.97 13.19 -9.26
C GLU A 310 -5.54 13.73 -9.11
N ILE A 311 -4.65 13.00 -8.46
CA ILE A 311 -3.24 13.40 -8.36
C ILE A 311 -2.59 13.47 -9.75
N MET A 312 -2.88 12.51 -10.63
CA MET A 312 -2.41 12.56 -12.03
C MET A 312 -2.93 13.80 -12.76
N GLN A 313 -4.21 14.14 -12.59
CA GLN A 313 -4.83 15.30 -13.23
C GLN A 313 -4.28 16.62 -12.67
N ALA A 314 -4.03 16.67 -11.36
CA ALA A 314 -3.38 17.79 -10.70
C ALA A 314 -1.95 17.98 -11.19
N LEU A 315 -1.17 16.89 -11.34
CA LEU A 315 0.17 16.93 -11.92
C LEU A 315 0.14 17.48 -13.35
N GLU A 316 -0.78 17.01 -14.18
CA GLU A 316 -0.91 17.49 -15.56
C GLU A 316 -1.21 18.98 -15.64
N THR A 317 -2.15 19.44 -14.81
CA THR A 317 -2.54 20.86 -14.77
C THR A 317 -1.44 21.74 -14.19
N GLN A 318 -0.85 21.34 -13.05
CA GLN A 318 0.09 22.17 -12.29
C GLN A 318 1.51 22.18 -12.86
N THR A 319 1.87 21.17 -13.67
CA THR A 319 3.20 21.10 -14.31
C THR A 319 3.16 21.51 -15.78
N ASP A 320 2.06 22.12 -16.25
CA ASP A 320 1.86 22.54 -17.65
C ASP A 320 2.15 21.41 -18.64
N GLY A 321 1.63 20.21 -18.33
CA GLY A 321 1.83 19.00 -19.14
C GLY A 321 3.25 18.45 -19.17
N MET A 322 4.16 18.87 -18.28
CA MET A 322 5.47 18.20 -18.07
C MET A 322 5.26 16.72 -17.79
N PHE A 323 4.29 16.42 -16.92
CA PHE A 323 3.71 15.09 -16.74
C PHE A 323 2.26 15.13 -17.20
N ARG A 324 1.80 14.10 -17.89
CA ARG A 324 0.41 13.90 -18.31
C ARG A 324 -0.11 12.66 -17.63
N LYS A 325 -1.43 12.56 -17.47
CA LYS A 325 -2.06 11.35 -16.92
C LYS A 325 -1.65 10.08 -17.67
N THR A 326 -1.52 10.15 -19.00
CA THR A 326 -1.09 9.04 -19.86
C THR A 326 0.36 8.60 -19.63
N ASP A 327 1.17 9.38 -18.92
CA ASP A 327 2.54 9.00 -18.58
C ASP A 327 2.61 8.10 -17.34
N PHE A 328 1.50 7.96 -16.59
CA PHE A 328 1.43 7.10 -15.41
C PHE A 328 0.86 5.75 -15.80
N LEU A 329 1.71 4.74 -15.70
CA LEU A 329 1.30 3.38 -15.98
C LEU A 329 1.01 2.63 -14.68
N PRO A 330 -0.05 1.81 -14.66
CA PRO A 330 -0.32 0.92 -13.53
C PRO A 330 0.86 -0.02 -13.28
N LEU A 331 1.15 -0.27 -12.01
CA LEU A 331 2.14 -1.25 -11.62
C LEU A 331 1.56 -2.67 -11.75
N PRO A 332 2.12 -3.55 -12.61
CA PRO A 332 1.51 -4.83 -12.94
C PRO A 332 1.69 -5.91 -11.85
N CYS A 333 2.74 -5.81 -11.02
CA CYS A 333 2.98 -6.78 -9.95
C CYS A 333 1.97 -6.60 -8.80
N SER A 334 1.69 -5.38 -8.35
CA SER A 334 0.56 -5.11 -7.47
C SER A 334 -0.78 -5.17 -8.23
N HIS A 335 -1.91 -4.99 -7.55
CA HIS A 335 -3.16 -4.77 -8.26
C HIS A 335 -3.10 -3.43 -9.04
N PRO A 336 -3.43 -3.37 -10.35
CA PRO A 336 -3.23 -2.18 -11.17
C PRO A 336 -3.98 -0.91 -10.72
N SER A 337 -5.05 -1.07 -9.96
CA SER A 337 -5.79 0.07 -9.40
C SER A 337 -5.09 0.73 -8.19
N GLN A 338 -4.13 0.05 -7.57
CA GLN A 338 -3.54 0.50 -6.30
C GLN A 338 -2.34 1.43 -6.52
N ILE A 339 -1.45 1.06 -7.45
CA ILE A 339 -0.18 1.74 -7.68
C ILE A 339 -0.06 2.13 -9.14
N ALA A 340 0.32 3.38 -9.39
CA ALA A 340 0.68 3.87 -10.71
C ALA A 340 2.01 4.64 -10.62
N LEU A 341 2.85 4.53 -11.63
CA LEU A 341 4.16 5.16 -11.60
C LEU A 341 4.62 5.65 -12.96
N THR A 342 5.57 6.57 -12.93
CA THR A 342 6.28 7.05 -14.11
C THR A 342 7.74 7.35 -13.77
N TYR A 343 8.60 7.12 -14.74
CA TYR A 343 10.01 7.50 -14.70
C TYR A 343 10.23 8.61 -15.71
N ALA A 344 11.08 9.58 -15.37
CA ALA A 344 11.45 10.66 -16.25
C ALA A 344 12.95 10.68 -16.49
N TYR A 345 13.31 10.86 -17.77
CA TYR A 345 14.65 11.19 -18.18
C TYR A 345 14.86 12.71 -18.13
N ILE A 346 15.89 13.12 -17.42
CA ILE A 346 16.29 14.52 -17.25
C ILE A 346 17.54 14.78 -18.10
N LYS A 347 17.52 15.88 -18.86
CA LYS A 347 18.69 16.41 -19.56
C LYS A 347 18.71 17.93 -19.46
N GLY A 348 19.47 18.44 -18.50
CA GLY A 348 19.48 19.86 -18.17
C GLY A 348 18.10 20.29 -17.67
N LYS A 349 17.46 21.22 -18.37
CA LYS A 349 16.09 21.69 -18.04
C LYS A 349 14.97 20.87 -18.69
N LYS A 350 15.30 19.92 -19.57
CA LYS A 350 14.30 19.11 -20.28
C LYS A 350 13.99 17.86 -19.47
N VAL A 351 12.71 17.66 -19.19
CA VAL A 351 12.17 16.48 -18.50
C VAL A 351 11.31 15.73 -19.52
N LYS A 352 11.54 14.43 -19.70
CA LYS A 352 10.74 13.60 -20.58
C LYS A 352 10.35 12.29 -19.88
N PRO A 353 9.07 12.07 -19.57
CA PRO A 353 8.58 10.79 -19.08
C PRO A 353 8.88 9.66 -20.08
N ILE A 354 9.29 8.50 -19.58
CA ILE A 354 9.66 7.32 -20.38
C ILE A 354 8.56 6.91 -21.38
N PRO A 355 7.26 6.84 -20.99
CA PRO A 355 6.20 6.42 -21.90
C PRO A 355 6.05 7.30 -23.15
N ARG A 356 6.61 8.53 -23.17
CA ARG A 356 6.53 9.45 -24.33
C ARG A 356 7.57 9.17 -25.42
N PHE A 357 8.48 8.23 -25.22
CA PHE A 357 9.47 7.87 -26.26
C PHE A 357 9.77 6.38 -26.34
N VAL A 358 9.34 5.61 -25.34
CA VAL A 358 9.29 4.15 -25.43
C VAL A 358 7.82 3.79 -25.58
N ASN A 359 7.43 3.23 -26.71
CA ASN A 359 6.10 2.66 -26.84
C ASN A 359 6.05 1.40 -25.98
N LEU A 360 5.38 1.49 -24.82
CA LEU A 360 5.32 0.40 -23.86
C LEU A 360 4.24 -0.62 -24.22
N ASP A 361 3.22 -0.25 -25.01
CA ASP A 361 2.08 -1.12 -25.33
C ASP A 361 2.49 -2.46 -25.97
N PRO A 362 3.39 -2.53 -26.98
CA PRO A 362 3.84 -3.80 -27.55
C PRO A 362 4.59 -4.68 -26.55
N TYR A 363 5.33 -4.07 -25.62
CA TYR A 363 5.99 -4.82 -24.56
C TYR A 363 4.96 -5.34 -23.57
N MET A 364 3.88 -4.61 -23.31
CA MET A 364 2.83 -5.01 -22.37
C MET A 364 1.85 -6.05 -22.95
N ASP A 365 1.57 -6.03 -24.25
CA ASP A 365 0.68 -6.96 -24.98
C ASP A 365 1.34 -8.31 -25.34
N GLN A 366 2.67 -8.38 -25.46
CA GLN A 366 3.43 -9.62 -25.70
C GLN A 366 3.39 -10.62 -24.53
N PHE A 367 2.58 -10.38 -23.51
CA PHE A 367 2.40 -11.24 -22.34
C PHE A 367 1.19 -12.19 -22.45
N ILE A 368 0.43 -12.22 -23.57
CA ILE A 368 -0.75 -13.09 -23.77
C ILE A 368 -0.68 -13.89 -25.09
N ASN A 369 0.42 -14.61 -25.36
CA ASN A 369 0.61 -15.42 -26.58
C ASN A 369 0.61 -14.64 -27.90
N THR A 370 1.76 -14.09 -28.30
CA THR A 370 2.03 -13.81 -29.72
C THR A 370 3.48 -14.09 -30.06
N ILE A 371 3.70 -14.75 -31.20
CA ILE A 371 4.97 -15.30 -31.70
C ILE A 371 5.82 -14.19 -32.35
N TYR A 372 5.95 -13.04 -31.69
CA TYR A 372 6.82 -11.95 -32.13
C TYR A 372 7.93 -11.72 -31.12
N THR A 373 9.09 -12.28 -31.41
CA THR A 373 10.34 -12.00 -30.71
C THR A 373 10.87 -10.64 -31.14
N ASP A 374 10.71 -9.61 -30.29
CA ASP A 374 11.57 -8.41 -30.37
C ASP A 374 13.04 -8.88 -30.23
N PRO A 375 13.97 -8.52 -31.13
CA PRO A 375 15.35 -9.00 -31.13
C PRO A 375 16.20 -8.67 -29.91
N ARG A 376 15.71 -7.96 -28.88
CA ARG A 376 16.54 -7.52 -27.75
C ARG A 376 15.96 -7.88 -26.37
N PRO A 377 16.24 -9.10 -25.86
CA PRO A 377 15.79 -9.57 -24.55
C PRO A 377 16.14 -8.63 -23.38
N ILE A 378 17.22 -7.86 -23.51
CA ILE A 378 17.72 -6.93 -22.50
C ILE A 378 16.75 -5.76 -22.27
N TYR A 379 16.14 -5.20 -23.33
CA TYR A 379 15.22 -4.06 -23.19
C TYR A 379 13.91 -4.47 -22.53
N LYS A 380 13.37 -5.64 -22.90
CA LYS A 380 12.17 -6.19 -22.26
C LYS A 380 12.39 -6.39 -20.75
N LYS A 381 13.49 -7.06 -20.38
CA LYS A 381 13.84 -7.30 -18.98
C LYS A 381 14.08 -6.01 -18.19
N ALA A 382 14.65 -4.98 -18.83
CA ALA A 382 14.83 -3.68 -18.22
C ALA A 382 13.49 -2.97 -17.96
N ILE A 383 12.55 -3.00 -18.91
CA ILE A 383 11.20 -2.46 -18.73
C ILE A 383 10.48 -3.20 -17.59
N GLU A 384 10.52 -4.53 -17.58
CA GLU A 384 9.95 -5.34 -16.50
C GLU A 384 10.56 -4.98 -15.13
N GLY A 385 11.88 -4.78 -15.09
CA GLY A 385 12.59 -4.38 -13.88
C GLY A 385 12.21 -3.00 -13.36
N LEU A 386 11.94 -2.03 -14.24
CA LEU A 386 11.49 -0.69 -13.83
C LEU A 386 10.06 -0.69 -13.30
N TRP A 387 9.17 -1.52 -13.85
CA TRP A 387 7.77 -1.62 -13.41
C TRP A 387 7.59 -2.62 -12.26
N SER A 388 8.37 -2.45 -11.19
CA SER A 388 8.27 -3.17 -9.91
C SER A 388 8.13 -2.19 -8.73
N ALA A 389 7.43 -2.60 -7.66
CA ALA A 389 7.30 -1.78 -6.44
C ALA A 389 8.63 -1.57 -5.72
N SER A 390 9.59 -2.49 -5.90
CA SER A 390 10.92 -2.42 -5.28
C SER A 390 11.89 -1.49 -6.00
N SER A 391 11.51 -0.91 -7.13
CA SER A 391 12.43 -0.19 -8.02
C SER A 391 12.82 1.18 -7.47
N SER A 392 13.93 1.23 -6.73
CA SER A 392 14.59 2.45 -6.24
C SER A 392 15.84 2.78 -7.04
N PHE A 393 16.06 4.07 -7.33
CA PHE A 393 17.29 4.54 -7.97
C PHE A 393 18.54 4.40 -7.09
N ASN A 394 18.39 3.92 -5.85
CA ASN A 394 19.53 3.46 -5.06
C ASN A 394 20.00 2.03 -5.42
N SER A 395 19.12 1.20 -5.99
CA SER A 395 19.48 -0.13 -6.48
C SER A 395 20.28 -0.03 -7.78
N MET A 396 21.40 -0.75 -7.86
CA MET A 396 22.20 -0.88 -9.08
C MET A 396 21.35 -1.41 -10.24
N LYS A 397 20.49 -2.41 -9.96
CA LYS A 397 19.64 -3.04 -10.95
C LYS A 397 18.69 -2.03 -11.59
N THR A 398 17.97 -1.27 -10.77
CA THR A 398 17.00 -0.27 -11.26
C THR A 398 17.67 0.80 -12.11
N LEU A 399 18.84 1.30 -11.69
CA LEU A 399 19.55 2.32 -12.43
C LEU A 399 20.14 1.78 -13.75
N TYR A 400 20.58 0.52 -13.76
CA TYR A 400 21.02 -0.15 -14.98
C TYR A 400 19.86 -0.30 -15.97
N ASP A 401 18.72 -0.82 -15.50
CA ASP A 401 17.51 -0.99 -16.30
C ASP A 401 17.06 0.37 -16.88
N PHE A 402 17.08 1.43 -16.07
CA PHE A 402 16.81 2.80 -16.52
C PHE A 402 17.78 3.29 -17.60
N SER A 403 19.07 3.03 -17.41
CA SER A 403 20.11 3.42 -18.36
C SER A 403 19.92 2.71 -19.70
N CYS A 404 19.55 1.44 -19.69
CA CYS A 404 19.22 0.67 -20.90
C CYS A 404 18.02 1.28 -21.62
N VAL A 405 16.92 1.55 -20.91
CA VAL A 405 15.68 2.10 -21.50
C VAL A 405 15.89 3.51 -22.06
N CYS A 406 16.70 4.33 -21.39
CA CYS A 406 16.98 5.71 -21.81
C CYS A 406 18.15 5.83 -22.80
N GLY A 407 18.84 4.72 -23.12
CA GLY A 407 20.02 4.74 -24.00
C GLY A 407 21.21 5.51 -23.41
N ILE A 408 21.34 5.54 -22.09
CA ILE A 408 22.47 6.16 -21.39
C ILE A 408 23.66 5.19 -21.47
N PRO A 409 24.82 5.60 -22.04
CA PRO A 409 25.97 4.72 -22.15
C PRO A 409 26.49 4.29 -20.77
N VAL A 410 26.42 2.98 -20.49
CA VAL A 410 26.99 2.37 -19.29
C VAL A 410 28.51 2.31 -19.45
N LYS A 411 29.21 3.23 -18.79
CA LYS A 411 30.68 3.31 -18.79
C LYS A 411 31.28 2.58 -17.58
N LYS A 412 32.61 2.41 -17.53
CA LYS A 412 33.29 1.71 -16.41
C LYS A 412 32.99 2.32 -15.04
N ASP A 413 32.83 3.63 -14.98
CA ASP A 413 32.46 4.37 -13.77
C ASP A 413 31.02 4.08 -13.30
N PHE A 414 30.12 3.55 -14.13
CA PHE A 414 28.79 3.10 -13.71
C PHE A 414 28.83 2.08 -12.58
N TYR A 415 29.81 1.17 -12.59
CA TYR A 415 29.91 0.14 -11.56
C TYR A 415 30.42 0.69 -10.22
N THR A 416 30.93 1.93 -10.22
CA THR A 416 31.26 2.66 -9.00
C THR A 416 30.03 3.36 -8.42
N THR A 417 29.99 3.54 -7.11
CA THR A 417 28.89 4.24 -6.44
C THR A 417 28.74 5.68 -6.92
N SER A 418 29.85 6.41 -7.07
CA SER A 418 29.85 7.80 -7.51
C SER A 418 29.32 7.95 -8.94
N GLY A 419 29.65 7.02 -9.84
CA GLY A 419 29.08 7.02 -11.20
C GLY A 419 27.58 6.75 -11.22
N ARG A 420 27.08 5.84 -10.38
CA ARG A 420 25.63 5.61 -10.23
C ARG A 420 24.91 6.83 -9.69
N GLN A 421 25.41 7.42 -8.61
CA GLN A 421 24.84 8.64 -8.04
C GLN A 421 24.79 9.76 -9.07
N LYS A 422 25.86 9.94 -9.83
CA LYS A 422 25.90 10.93 -10.91
C LYS A 422 24.79 10.73 -11.95
N ILE A 423 24.59 9.50 -12.42
CA ILE A 423 23.52 9.21 -13.40
C ILE A 423 22.14 9.44 -12.79
N ALA A 424 21.91 9.01 -11.55
CA ALA A 424 20.65 9.25 -10.87
C ALA A 424 20.37 10.76 -10.75
N ASP A 425 21.34 11.53 -10.25
CA ASP A 425 21.20 12.97 -9.98
C ASP A 425 21.12 13.84 -11.23
N GLU A 426 21.72 13.41 -12.34
CA GLU A 426 21.74 14.16 -13.60
C GLU A 426 20.62 13.77 -14.56
N ASN A 427 20.11 12.53 -14.47
CA ASN A 427 19.27 11.96 -15.52
C ASN A 427 17.97 11.32 -15.08
N ALA A 428 17.77 11.02 -13.79
CA ALA A 428 16.68 10.14 -13.40
C ALA A 428 15.76 10.78 -12.34
N PHE A 429 14.46 10.62 -12.54
CA PHE A 429 13.46 11.01 -11.54
C PHE A 429 12.27 10.06 -11.59
N ARG A 430 11.74 9.65 -10.43
CA ARG A 430 10.57 8.77 -10.34
C ARG A 430 9.41 9.44 -9.64
N ILE A 431 8.20 9.18 -10.11
CA ILE A 431 6.96 9.55 -9.41
C ILE A 431 6.14 8.28 -9.23
N ILE A 432 5.76 8.00 -7.99
CA ILE A 432 4.95 6.84 -7.62
C ILE A 432 3.69 7.35 -6.91
N LEU A 433 2.54 6.81 -7.28
CA LEU A 433 1.24 7.07 -6.66
C LEU A 433 0.80 5.77 -6.00
N ILE A 434 0.59 5.79 -4.68
CA ILE A 434 0.22 4.60 -3.90
C ILE A 434 -1.07 4.90 -3.14
N GLN A 435 -2.15 4.19 -3.47
CA GLN A 435 -3.42 4.29 -2.76
C GLN A 435 -3.59 3.09 -1.84
N PHE A 436 -3.33 3.29 -0.54
CA PHE A 436 -3.55 2.24 0.46
C PHE A 436 -5.03 1.99 0.73
N GLN A 437 -5.32 0.80 1.24
CA GLN A 437 -6.67 0.43 1.63
C GLN A 437 -6.93 0.67 3.12
N ASP A 438 -8.16 1.05 3.39
CA ASP A 438 -8.77 1.22 4.69
C ASP A 438 -10.06 0.39 4.77
N ARG A 439 -10.69 0.41 5.94
CA ARG A 439 -11.95 -0.30 6.16
C ARG A 439 -13.09 0.14 5.24
N PHE A 440 -13.00 1.27 4.52
CA PHE A 440 -14.03 1.75 3.60
C PHE A 440 -13.79 1.30 2.17
N ASN A 441 -12.59 1.49 1.63
CA ASN A 441 -12.23 1.10 0.25
C ASN A 441 -11.69 -0.33 0.10
N TRP A 442 -11.67 -1.13 1.17
CA TRP A 442 -11.17 -2.51 1.16
C TRP A 442 -11.74 -3.34 0.01
N ASP A 443 -10.87 -3.83 -0.85
CA ASP A 443 -11.16 -4.73 -1.96
C ASP A 443 -10.23 -5.95 -1.87
N MET A 444 -10.79 -7.12 -1.59
CA MET A 444 -10.02 -8.33 -1.29
C MET A 444 -9.01 -8.68 -2.39
N LYS A 445 -9.37 -8.46 -3.66
CA LYS A 445 -8.48 -8.77 -4.80
C LYS A 445 -7.22 -7.90 -4.81
N VAL A 446 -7.31 -6.68 -4.27
CA VAL A 446 -6.17 -5.77 -4.15
C VAL A 446 -5.27 -6.22 -3.02
N VAL A 447 -5.84 -6.56 -1.86
CA VAL A 447 -5.08 -7.05 -0.70
C VAL A 447 -4.32 -8.32 -1.03
N LYS A 448 -4.94 -9.27 -1.74
CA LYS A 448 -4.29 -10.50 -2.21
C LYS A 448 -3.11 -10.26 -3.16
N LYS A 449 -3.03 -9.10 -3.82
CA LYS A 449 -1.92 -8.71 -4.69
C LYS A 449 -1.00 -7.65 -4.07
N CYS A 450 -1.20 -7.31 -2.79
CA CYS A 450 -0.36 -6.33 -2.12
C CYS A 450 1.05 -6.90 -1.93
N CYS A 451 2.06 -6.16 -2.39
CA CYS A 451 3.48 -6.54 -2.33
C CYS A 451 4.30 -5.68 -1.36
N ILE A 452 3.64 -4.78 -0.62
CA ILE A 452 4.22 -4.00 0.47
C ILE A 452 3.70 -4.62 1.77
N GLY A 453 4.60 -5.02 2.68
CA GLY A 453 4.20 -5.69 3.91
C GLY A 453 5.09 -5.37 5.09
N PHE A 454 4.55 -5.55 6.30
CA PHE A 454 5.29 -5.44 7.55
C PHE A 454 6.02 -6.76 7.83
N ALA A 455 7.35 -6.73 7.89
CA ALA A 455 8.18 -7.84 8.33
C ALA A 455 8.18 -7.89 9.86
N MET A 456 7.67 -8.99 10.41
CA MET A 456 7.39 -9.14 11.83
C MET A 456 8.49 -9.98 12.52
N PRO A 457 8.76 -9.76 13.83
CA PRO A 457 9.76 -10.54 14.57
C PRO A 457 9.56 -12.07 14.64
N ASP A 458 8.35 -12.59 14.37
CA ASP A 458 8.11 -14.04 14.21
C ASP A 458 8.43 -14.56 12.80
N GLY A 459 8.99 -13.71 11.94
CA GLY A 459 9.38 -14.04 10.59
C GLY A 459 8.22 -14.03 9.58
N ARG A 460 7.00 -13.65 9.96
CA ARG A 460 5.90 -13.44 9.01
C ARG A 460 6.02 -12.06 8.35
N THR A 461 5.54 -11.97 7.10
CA THR A 461 5.31 -10.66 6.46
C THR A 461 3.82 -10.45 6.23
N ILE A 462 3.24 -9.41 6.83
CA ILE A 462 1.80 -9.11 6.73
C ILE A 462 1.60 -7.94 5.76
N PRO A 463 0.81 -8.08 4.67
CA PRO A 463 0.47 -6.99 3.76
C PRO A 463 0.09 -5.69 4.47
N PHE A 464 0.56 -4.55 3.96
CA PHE A 464 0.43 -3.24 4.61
C PHE A 464 -1.04 -2.90 4.93
N ASP A 465 -1.91 -3.10 3.95
CA ASP A 465 -3.34 -2.80 4.08
C ASP A 465 -3.99 -3.67 5.17
N ALA A 466 -3.69 -4.98 5.16
CA ALA A 466 -4.20 -5.91 6.17
C ALA A 466 -3.65 -5.62 7.56
N TYR A 467 -2.36 -5.30 7.65
CA TYR A 467 -1.73 -4.98 8.92
C TYR A 467 -2.41 -3.78 9.57
N ASN A 468 -2.54 -2.67 8.85
CA ASN A 468 -3.07 -1.44 9.41
C ASN A 468 -4.57 -1.48 9.74
N VAL A 469 -5.36 -2.28 9.01
CA VAL A 469 -6.81 -2.38 9.26
C VAL A 469 -7.16 -3.43 10.31
N LEU A 470 -6.40 -4.53 10.40
CA LEU A 470 -6.80 -5.70 11.20
C LEU A 470 -5.79 -6.15 12.25
N TYR A 471 -4.48 -5.99 12.02
CA TYR A 471 -3.45 -6.60 12.89
C TYR A 471 -2.74 -5.60 13.81
N ARG A 472 -2.66 -4.32 13.45
CA ARG A 472 -1.87 -3.31 14.17
C ARG A 472 -2.22 -3.24 15.65
N GLU A 473 -3.50 -3.28 16.01
CA GLU A 473 -3.95 -3.22 17.41
C GLU A 473 -3.47 -4.38 18.29
N THR A 474 -2.98 -5.48 17.69
CA THR A 474 -2.54 -6.68 18.40
C THR A 474 -1.10 -7.10 18.10
N HIS A 475 -0.48 -6.51 17.08
CA HIS A 475 0.85 -6.88 16.56
C HIS A 475 1.79 -5.66 16.44
N ASP A 476 1.47 -4.53 17.08
CA ASP A 476 2.37 -3.37 17.14
C ASP A 476 3.61 -3.65 18.01
N VAL A 477 4.54 -2.70 18.02
CA VAL A 477 5.80 -2.79 18.76
C VAL A 477 5.59 -3.02 20.25
N LYS A 478 4.55 -2.42 20.85
CA LYS A 478 4.23 -2.60 22.27
C LYS A 478 3.85 -4.04 22.58
N HIS A 479 3.08 -4.70 21.72
CA HIS A 479 2.75 -6.12 21.91
C HIS A 479 4.00 -7.01 21.78
N TRP A 480 4.89 -6.70 20.84
CA TRP A 480 6.17 -7.39 20.69
C TRP A 480 7.08 -7.24 21.89
N GLN A 481 7.21 -6.03 22.44
CA GLN A 481 8.02 -5.78 23.62
C GLN A 481 7.48 -6.51 24.86
N ASN A 482 6.15 -6.66 24.98
CA ASN A 482 5.51 -7.34 26.10
C ASN A 482 5.43 -8.87 25.93
N GLY A 483 5.78 -9.41 24.76
CA GLY A 483 5.77 -10.85 24.48
C GLY A 483 4.39 -11.49 24.37
N ASN A 484 3.31 -10.69 24.24
CA ASN A 484 1.94 -11.18 24.15
C ASN A 484 1.35 -10.91 22.75
N ILE A 485 1.86 -11.65 21.76
CA ILE A 485 1.43 -11.50 20.36
C ILE A 485 0.54 -12.70 19.98
N PRO A 486 -0.71 -12.48 19.57
CA PRO A 486 -1.54 -13.57 19.08
C PRO A 486 -1.00 -14.05 17.72
N SER A 487 -1.08 -15.34 17.44
CA SER A 487 -0.70 -15.86 16.12
C SER A 487 -1.68 -15.43 15.02
N LYS A 488 -2.97 -15.22 15.36
CA LYS A 488 -4.03 -14.81 14.43
C LYS A 488 -5.00 -13.87 15.10
N ILE A 489 -5.66 -13.02 14.32
CA ILE A 489 -6.73 -12.15 14.80
C ILE A 489 -8.02 -12.94 15.07
N PRO A 490 -8.86 -12.50 16.02
CA PRO A 490 -10.16 -13.12 16.26
C PRO A 490 -11.10 -12.91 15.06
N MET A 491 -11.85 -13.95 14.70
CA MET A 491 -12.91 -13.82 13.69
C MET A 491 -14.16 -13.20 14.31
N PRO A 492 -14.92 -12.37 13.57
CA PRO A 492 -16.23 -11.91 14.02
C PRO A 492 -17.17 -13.08 14.29
N ALA A 493 -17.87 -13.07 15.44
CA ALA A 493 -18.83 -14.12 15.80
C ALA A 493 -19.90 -14.33 14.72
N PRO A 494 -20.46 -15.52 14.51
CA PRO A 494 -21.54 -15.71 13.53
C PRO A 494 -22.73 -14.78 13.77
N TYR A 495 -23.46 -14.42 12.72
CA TYR A 495 -24.65 -13.56 12.86
C TYR A 495 -25.65 -14.18 13.85
N GLY A 496 -26.11 -13.37 14.80
CA GLY A 496 -27.03 -13.84 15.85
C GLY A 496 -26.34 -14.56 17.01
N MET A 497 -25.00 -14.48 17.13
CA MET A 497 -24.25 -14.96 18.29
C MET A 497 -23.42 -13.85 18.93
N VAL A 498 -23.33 -13.84 20.26
CA VAL A 498 -22.49 -12.88 21.00
C VAL A 498 -21.06 -13.46 21.12
N PRO A 499 -20.01 -12.65 20.89
CA PRO A 499 -18.64 -13.08 21.16
C PRO A 499 -18.46 -13.41 22.65
N THR A 500 -17.98 -14.59 22.96
CA THR A 500 -17.56 -14.99 24.31
C THR A 500 -16.07 -14.68 24.46
N ASN A 501 -15.71 -13.90 25.48
CA ASN A 501 -14.31 -13.64 25.81
C ASN A 501 -13.65 -14.93 26.30
N GLY A 502 -12.71 -15.47 25.52
CA GLY A 502 -11.86 -16.61 25.87
C GLY A 502 -12.40 -17.96 25.42
N ASN A 503 -11.62 -18.65 24.58
CA ASN A 503 -11.69 -20.05 24.18
C ASN A 503 -13.03 -20.78 24.44
N GLY A 504 -14.03 -20.58 23.58
CA GLY A 504 -15.23 -21.42 23.59
C GLY A 504 -16.41 -20.85 22.80
N ILE A 505 -16.83 -21.60 21.78
CA ILE A 505 -18.08 -21.55 20.98
C ILE A 505 -19.04 -20.40 21.33
N ALA A 506 -19.27 -19.52 20.35
CA ALA A 506 -20.20 -18.39 20.44
C ALA A 506 -21.61 -18.83 20.84
N LYS A 507 -22.27 -18.07 21.73
CA LYS A 507 -23.63 -18.37 22.22
C LYS A 507 -24.69 -17.62 21.41
N PRO A 508 -25.84 -18.24 21.11
CA PRO A 508 -26.93 -17.53 20.44
C PRO A 508 -27.40 -16.32 21.26
N LEU A 509 -27.76 -15.23 20.57
CA LEU A 509 -28.45 -14.07 21.15
C LEU A 509 -29.79 -14.56 21.75
N ASN A 510 -29.87 -14.62 23.08
CA ASN A 510 -31.11 -14.92 23.78
C ASN A 510 -32.13 -13.82 23.52
N GLY A 511 -33.12 -14.12 22.68
CA GLY A 511 -34.16 -13.17 22.30
C GLY A 511 -35.18 -13.69 21.29
N ALA A 512 -35.67 -14.91 21.46
CA ALA A 512 -36.93 -15.37 20.86
C ALA A 512 -37.45 -16.59 21.64
N ASN A 513 -38.07 -16.36 22.80
CA ASN A 513 -38.97 -17.35 23.39
C ASN A 513 -40.22 -17.45 22.50
N GLY A 514 -40.14 -18.29 21.46
CA GLY A 514 -41.30 -18.89 20.82
C GLY A 514 -41.38 -20.33 21.28
N GLU A 515 -42.24 -20.62 22.26
CA GLU A 515 -42.52 -21.97 22.73
C GLU A 515 -42.97 -22.87 21.57
N LEU A 516 -42.07 -23.76 21.11
CA LEU A 516 -42.47 -24.91 20.31
C LEU A 516 -43.07 -25.96 21.25
N LYS A 517 -44.40 -25.92 21.42
CA LYS A 517 -45.18 -27.01 22.01
C LYS A 517 -44.90 -28.31 21.25
N LYS A 518 -44.28 -29.27 21.93
CA LYS A 518 -44.17 -30.66 21.48
C LYS A 518 -45.57 -31.29 21.39
N GLU A 519 -46.10 -31.44 20.19
CA GLU A 519 -47.22 -32.35 19.95
C GLU A 519 -46.76 -33.80 20.13
N LYS A 520 -47.40 -34.50 21.07
CA LYS A 520 -47.22 -35.92 21.34
C LYS A 520 -47.67 -36.74 20.11
N LYS A 521 -46.74 -37.48 19.50
CA LYS A 521 -47.07 -38.60 18.59
C LYS A 521 -47.99 -39.59 19.31
N LYS A 522 -49.26 -39.67 18.88
CA LYS A 522 -50.19 -40.74 19.25
C LYS A 522 -49.74 -42.04 18.57
N LYS A 523 -49.56 -43.09 19.37
CA LYS A 523 -49.35 -44.47 18.95
C LYS A 523 -50.55 -44.96 18.13
N ALA A 524 -50.31 -45.61 16.99
CA ALA A 524 -51.30 -46.39 16.26
C ALA A 524 -51.60 -47.70 17.02
N PRO A 525 -52.85 -48.22 17.01
CA PRO A 525 -53.17 -49.46 17.69
C PRO A 525 -52.82 -50.68 16.83
N GLU A 526 -52.37 -51.73 17.51
CA GLU A 526 -52.19 -53.09 17.03
C GLU A 526 -53.52 -53.65 16.51
N ASN A 527 -53.48 -54.35 15.36
CA ASN A 527 -54.54 -55.27 14.97
C ASN A 527 -53.93 -56.67 14.81
N LYS A 528 -54.33 -57.57 15.70
CA LYS A 528 -54.05 -59.01 15.65
C LYS A 528 -54.98 -59.70 14.66
N SER A 529 -54.37 -60.53 13.81
CA SER A 529 -54.81 -61.86 13.30
C SER A 529 -56.17 -62.02 12.61
N VAL A 530 -56.20 -62.70 11.45
CA VAL A 530 -56.62 -64.12 11.30
C VAL A 530 -56.62 -64.55 9.80
N SER A 531 -55.99 -65.71 9.56
CA SER A 531 -56.12 -66.74 8.49
C SER A 531 -56.29 -66.38 6.99
N LYS A 532 -55.39 -66.91 6.15
CA LYS A 532 -55.48 -68.26 5.57
C LYS A 532 -54.10 -68.73 5.10
#